data_AF-A0A2V7HQV2-F1
#
_entry.id   AF-A0A2V7HQV2-F1
#
_cell.length_a   1.000
_cell.length_b   1.000
_cell.length_c   1.000
_cell.angle_alpha   90.00
_cell.angle_beta   90.00
_cell.angle_gamma   90.00
#
_symmetry.space_group_name_H-M   'P 1'
#
loop_
_entity.id
_entity.type
_entity.pdbx_description
1 polymer ?
#
loop_
_entity_poly.entity_id
_entity_poly.type
_entity_poly.pdbx_seq_one_letter_code
_entity_poly.pdbx_strand_id
1 'polypeptide(L)'
;GGKRDVVPHRVNRLIMTPEAPGEYYGQCAEYCGTSHANMRFRAIVHPKGEFEQWVKAQQAPPVESTDALAQQGKDIFGKSACVGCHTIAGVSAGLIGPSLTHFASRRTFAGSLMQTTPENVIKWIENPDHMKPGALMPNLGMTGDKSKALAAYLLSLK
;
A
#
# COMPACT_ATOMS: atom_id res chain seq x y z
N GLY A 1 -12.00 -12.57 -16.02
CA GLY A 1 -13.39 -12.14 -15.73
C GLY A 1 -13.67 -10.78 -16.31
N GLY A 2 -14.92 -10.31 -16.29
CA GLY A 2 -15.31 -8.96 -16.76
C GLY A 2 -15.16 -7.87 -15.68
N LYS A 3 -15.64 -6.66 -15.98
CA LYS A 3 -15.71 -5.55 -15.01
C LYS A 3 -17.04 -5.52 -14.25
N ARG A 4 -17.03 -4.96 -13.05
CA ARG A 4 -18.23 -4.58 -12.31
C ARG A 4 -18.01 -3.22 -11.66
N ASP A 5 -18.97 -2.31 -11.82
CA ASP A 5 -18.83 -0.95 -11.35
C ASP A 5 -19.01 -0.88 -9.82
N VAL A 6 -18.21 -0.03 -9.18
CA VAL A 6 -18.36 0.35 -7.78
C VAL A 6 -19.23 1.59 -7.73
N VAL A 7 -20.50 1.40 -7.40
CA VAL A 7 -21.49 2.49 -7.32
C VAL A 7 -21.74 2.81 -5.85
N PRO A 8 -21.54 4.08 -5.41
CA PRO A 8 -21.81 4.47 -4.04
C PRO A 8 -23.20 4.02 -3.57
N HIS A 9 -23.28 3.55 -2.32
CA HIS A 9 -24.51 3.05 -1.68
C HIS A 9 -25.18 1.83 -2.34
N ARG A 10 -24.50 1.13 -3.27
CA ARG A 10 -24.99 -0.13 -3.86
C ARG A 10 -24.00 -1.27 -3.67
N VAL A 11 -24.51 -2.44 -3.30
CA VAL A 11 -23.71 -3.67 -3.23
C VAL A 11 -23.85 -4.42 -4.55
N ASN A 12 -22.80 -4.36 -5.36
CA ASN A 12 -22.68 -5.18 -6.56
C ASN A 12 -21.79 -6.40 -6.27
N ARG A 13 -22.07 -7.54 -6.91
CA ARG A 13 -21.25 -8.74 -6.80
C ARG A 13 -20.75 -9.19 -8.19
N LEU A 14 -19.55 -9.72 -8.20
CA LEU A 14 -18.95 -10.44 -9.31
C LEU A 14 -18.31 -11.69 -8.72
N ILE A 15 -18.70 -12.87 -9.24
CA ILE A 15 -18.15 -14.15 -8.81
C ILE A 15 -17.20 -14.62 -9.91
N MET A 16 -16.02 -15.06 -9.51
CA MET A 16 -15.03 -15.62 -10.41
C MET A 16 -14.25 -16.72 -9.69
N THR A 17 -13.92 -17.77 -10.43
CA THR A 17 -13.05 -18.84 -9.97
C THR A 17 -11.76 -18.75 -10.76
N PRO A 18 -10.60 -18.51 -10.13
CA PRO A 18 -9.33 -18.51 -10.84
C PRO A 18 -8.93 -19.94 -11.22
N GLU A 19 -8.47 -20.12 -12.47
CA GLU A 19 -8.13 -21.45 -13.02
C GLU A 19 -6.63 -21.78 -12.92
N ALA A 20 -5.77 -20.75 -12.84
CA ALA A 20 -4.32 -20.92 -12.78
C ALA A 20 -3.70 -19.94 -11.76
N PRO A 21 -2.65 -20.36 -11.01
CA PRO A 21 -1.83 -19.46 -10.22
C PRO A 21 -1.15 -18.40 -11.09
N GLY A 22 -0.95 -17.21 -10.55
CA GLY A 22 -0.29 -16.12 -11.25
C GLY A 22 -0.64 -14.73 -10.75
N GLU A 23 0.00 -13.73 -11.35
CA GLU A 23 -0.29 -12.32 -11.14
C GLU A 23 -1.17 -11.78 -12.27
N TYR A 24 -2.35 -11.30 -11.91
CA TYR A 24 -3.33 -10.73 -12.84
C TYR A 24 -3.43 -9.23 -12.64
N TYR A 25 -3.43 -8.50 -13.76
CA TYR A 25 -3.45 -7.05 -13.78
C TYR A 25 -4.89 -6.55 -13.70
N GLY A 26 -5.13 -5.59 -12.81
CA GLY A 26 -6.41 -4.91 -12.66
C GLY A 26 -6.29 -3.42 -12.90
N GLN A 27 -7.35 -2.82 -13.44
CA GLN A 27 -7.44 -1.40 -13.78
C GLN A 27 -8.86 -0.91 -13.47
N CYS A 28 -8.97 0.30 -12.93
CA CYS A 28 -10.26 1.00 -12.84
C CYS A 28 -10.80 1.25 -14.26
N ALA A 29 -12.05 0.87 -14.50
CA ALA A 29 -12.66 0.88 -15.83
C ALA A 29 -13.84 1.86 -15.94
N GLU A 30 -13.89 2.86 -15.06
CA GLU A 30 -14.85 3.96 -15.07
C GLU A 30 -14.13 5.26 -14.70
N TYR A 31 -14.36 6.35 -15.45
CA TYR A 31 -13.63 7.59 -15.21
C TYR A 31 -13.94 8.13 -13.81
N CYS A 32 -12.91 8.25 -12.98
CA CYS A 32 -13.05 8.59 -11.56
C CYS A 32 -12.21 9.81 -11.15
N GLY A 33 -11.74 10.61 -12.11
CA GLY A 33 -10.91 11.79 -11.90
C GLY A 33 -9.54 11.72 -12.56
N THR A 34 -8.68 12.70 -12.26
CA THR A 34 -7.36 12.92 -12.89
C THR A 34 -6.44 11.71 -12.83
N SER A 35 -6.50 10.93 -11.75
CA SER A 35 -5.70 9.71 -11.58
C SER A 35 -6.38 8.43 -12.07
N HIS A 36 -7.46 8.51 -12.84
CA HIS A 36 -8.19 7.34 -13.34
C HIS A 36 -7.27 6.30 -14.01
N ALA A 37 -6.41 6.73 -14.94
CA ALA A 37 -5.45 5.84 -15.62
C ALA A 37 -4.39 5.21 -14.68
N ASN A 38 -4.19 5.81 -13.50
CA ASN A 38 -3.23 5.40 -12.47
C ASN A 38 -3.89 4.66 -11.30
N MET A 39 -5.19 4.31 -11.41
CA MET A 39 -5.90 3.49 -10.44
C MET A 39 -5.86 2.02 -10.88
N ARG A 40 -4.74 1.35 -10.58
CA ARG A 40 -4.49 -0.07 -10.89
C ARG A 40 -4.46 -0.92 -9.63
N PHE A 41 -4.48 -2.24 -9.83
CA PHE A 41 -4.23 -3.21 -8.78
C PHE A 41 -3.65 -4.50 -9.37
N ARG A 42 -3.31 -5.44 -8.47
CA ARG A 42 -2.92 -6.81 -8.79
C ARG A 42 -3.80 -7.78 -8.03
N ALA A 43 -4.24 -8.83 -8.71
CA ALA A 43 -4.79 -10.01 -8.07
C ALA A 43 -3.74 -11.12 -8.14
N ILE A 44 -3.27 -11.59 -6.99
CA ILE A 44 -2.29 -12.65 -6.90
C ILE A 44 -3.03 -13.95 -6.57
N VAL A 45 -3.03 -14.89 -7.51
CA VAL A 45 -3.63 -16.21 -7.33
C VAL A 45 -2.55 -17.18 -6.90
N HIS A 46 -2.77 -17.79 -5.73
CA HIS A 46 -1.90 -18.81 -5.16
C HIS A 46 -2.58 -20.19 -5.20
N PRO A 47 -1.80 -21.28 -5.23
CA PRO A 47 -2.28 -22.58 -4.77
C PRO A 47 -2.90 -22.47 -3.37
N LYS A 48 -3.94 -23.25 -3.09
CA LYS A 48 -4.73 -23.14 -1.84
C LYS A 48 -3.87 -23.15 -0.57
N GLY A 49 -2.93 -24.09 -0.46
CA GLY A 49 -2.06 -24.19 0.72
C GLY A 49 -1.15 -22.98 0.91
N GLU A 50 -0.62 -22.41 -0.18
CA GLU A 50 0.18 -21.18 -0.12
C GLU A 50 -0.68 -19.97 0.26
N PHE A 51 -1.90 -19.87 -0.26
CA PHE A 51 -2.84 -18.81 0.13
C PHE A 51 -3.14 -18.86 1.62
N GLU A 52 -3.42 -20.04 2.17
CA GLU A 52 -3.69 -20.22 3.60
C GLU A 52 -2.49 -19.82 4.47
N GLN A 53 -1.27 -20.16 4.05
CA GLN A 53 -0.04 -19.72 4.72
C GLN A 53 0.15 -18.21 4.63
N TRP A 54 -0.09 -17.62 3.46
CA TRP A 54 -0.02 -16.18 3.24
C TRP A 54 -1.03 -15.42 4.12
N VAL A 55 -2.28 -15.91 4.24
CA VAL A 55 -3.29 -15.32 5.13
C VAL A 55 -2.82 -15.34 6.58
N LYS A 56 -2.30 -16.47 7.06
CA LYS A 56 -1.77 -16.58 8.43
C LYS A 56 -0.64 -15.57 8.68
N ALA A 57 0.27 -15.41 7.72
CA ALA A 57 1.34 -14.43 7.82
C ALA A 57 0.81 -12.98 7.86
N GLN A 58 -0.17 -12.64 7.03
CA GLN A 58 -0.77 -11.29 6.99
C GLN A 58 -1.68 -10.97 8.19
N GLN A 59 -2.04 -11.96 9.00
CA GLN A 59 -2.77 -11.76 10.25
C GLN A 59 -1.83 -11.59 11.46
N ALA A 60 -0.56 -11.98 11.33
CA ALA A 60 0.43 -11.79 12.38
C ALA A 60 0.86 -10.32 12.44
N PRO A 61 1.27 -9.80 13.62
CA PRO A 61 1.90 -8.49 13.69
C PRO A 61 3.19 -8.45 12.84
N PRO A 62 3.54 -7.30 12.23
CA PRO A 62 4.81 -7.18 11.54
C PRO A 62 5.95 -7.29 12.55
N VAL A 63 7.02 -7.98 12.14
CA VAL A 63 8.23 -8.10 12.96
C VAL A 63 8.93 -6.75 13.01
N GLU A 64 9.30 -6.33 14.21
CA GLU A 64 10.02 -5.09 14.42
C GLU A 64 11.48 -5.20 13.94
N SER A 65 11.91 -4.24 13.13
CA SER A 65 13.28 -4.19 12.60
C SER A 65 14.29 -3.80 13.68
N THR A 66 15.46 -4.42 13.71
CA THR A 66 16.58 -3.99 14.57
C THR A 66 17.49 -2.95 13.88
N ASP A 67 17.21 -2.62 12.62
CA ASP A 67 17.97 -1.61 11.87
C ASP A 67 17.74 -0.20 12.44
N ALA A 68 18.82 0.53 12.70
CA ALA A 68 18.76 1.83 13.36
C ALA A 68 18.00 2.89 12.53
N LEU A 69 18.14 2.84 11.20
CA LEU A 69 17.47 3.77 10.30
C LEU A 69 15.96 3.48 10.25
N ALA A 70 15.57 2.20 10.22
CA ALA A 70 14.19 1.78 10.33
C ALA A 70 13.56 2.17 11.69
N GLN A 71 14.30 2.06 12.79
CA GLN A 71 13.83 2.51 14.10
C GLN A 71 13.64 4.02 14.17
N GLN A 72 14.57 4.79 13.61
CA GLN A 72 14.39 6.24 13.44
C GLN A 72 13.15 6.55 12.58
N GLY A 73 12.91 5.79 11.51
CA GLY A 73 11.72 5.92 10.68
C GLY A 73 10.42 5.62 11.42
N LYS A 74 10.41 4.60 12.29
CA LYS A 74 9.28 4.28 13.17
C LYS A 74 8.96 5.44 14.11
N ASP A 75 9.97 6.04 14.72
CA ASP A 75 9.81 7.21 15.59
C ASP A 75 9.25 8.42 14.85
N ILE A 76 9.77 8.71 13.65
CA ILE A 76 9.25 9.80 12.80
C ILE A 76 7.80 9.52 12.44
N PHE A 77 7.49 8.29 12.02
CA PHE A 77 6.12 7.87 11.70
C PHE A 77 5.19 8.15 12.88
N GLY A 78 5.52 7.64 14.08
CA GLY A 78 4.71 7.75 15.29
C GLY A 78 4.45 9.18 15.76
N LYS A 79 5.35 10.12 15.46
CA LYS A 79 5.25 11.54 15.85
C LYS A 79 4.68 12.44 14.74
N SER A 80 4.30 11.86 13.60
CA SER A 80 3.85 12.61 12.42
C SER A 80 2.36 12.38 12.12
N ALA A 81 1.79 13.20 11.22
CA ALA A 81 0.41 13.05 10.77
C ALA A 81 0.12 11.70 10.08
N CYS A 82 1.16 10.92 9.73
CA CYS A 82 1.01 9.59 9.14
C CYS A 82 0.11 8.67 9.97
N VAL A 83 0.19 8.73 11.31
CA VAL A 83 -0.59 7.88 12.22
C VAL A 83 -2.10 8.13 12.15
N GLY A 84 -2.52 9.35 11.76
CA GLY A 84 -3.93 9.70 11.62
C GLY A 84 -4.57 9.08 10.39
N CYS A 85 -3.78 8.85 9.34
CA CYS A 85 -4.28 8.32 8.07
C CYS A 85 -4.02 6.82 7.92
N HIS A 86 -2.84 6.33 8.32
CA HIS A 86 -2.42 4.96 8.02
C HIS A 86 -2.44 4.07 9.26
N THR A 87 -2.98 2.87 9.11
CA THR A 87 -2.88 1.80 10.11
C THR A 87 -1.55 1.07 9.97
N ILE A 88 -0.86 0.87 11.09
CA ILE A 88 0.18 -0.14 11.28
C ILE A 88 -0.17 -0.87 12.58
N ALA A 89 -0.47 -2.17 12.50
CA ALA A 89 -0.91 -2.93 13.67
C ALA A 89 0.09 -2.80 14.83
N GLY A 90 -0.42 -2.45 16.02
CA GLY A 90 0.40 -2.19 17.21
C GLY A 90 1.07 -0.81 17.27
N VAL A 91 0.97 0.02 16.23
CA VAL A 91 1.62 1.34 16.16
C VAL A 91 0.62 2.47 15.94
N SER A 92 -0.32 2.31 15.01
CA SER A 92 -1.31 3.34 14.68
C SER A 92 -2.63 2.74 14.17
N ALA A 93 -3.71 3.49 14.30
CA ALA A 93 -5.07 3.06 13.95
C ALA A 93 -5.72 3.91 12.83
N GLY A 94 -4.93 4.64 12.03
CA GLY A 94 -5.47 5.53 10.99
C GLY A 94 -6.23 4.77 9.90
N LEU A 95 -7.42 5.25 9.52
CA LEU A 95 -8.37 4.54 8.62
C LEU A 95 -8.59 5.22 7.26
N ILE A 96 -7.96 6.37 7.01
CA ILE A 96 -8.17 7.17 5.79
C ILE A 96 -7.35 6.61 4.62
N GLY A 97 -6.07 6.31 4.88
CA GLY A 97 -5.14 5.75 3.93
C GLY A 97 -5.14 4.22 3.95
N PRO A 98 -4.49 3.58 2.96
CA PRO A 98 -4.29 2.13 2.99
C PRO A 98 -3.48 1.72 4.23
N SER A 99 -3.76 0.53 4.78
CA SER A 99 -2.92 -0.09 5.80
C SER A 99 -1.47 -0.18 5.31
N LEU A 100 -0.51 0.01 6.21
CA LEU A 100 0.92 -0.14 5.99
C LEU A 100 1.52 -1.30 6.79
N THR A 101 0.70 -2.05 7.54
CA THR A 101 1.14 -3.13 8.45
C THR A 101 2.13 -4.10 7.81
N HIS A 102 1.90 -4.51 6.56
CA HIS A 102 2.80 -5.37 5.79
C HIS A 102 3.18 -4.72 4.45
N PHE A 103 3.55 -3.43 4.50
CA PHE A 103 3.79 -2.63 3.31
C PHE A 103 4.81 -3.27 2.35
N ALA A 104 5.92 -3.80 2.88
CA ALA A 104 7.00 -4.39 2.11
C ALA A 104 6.67 -5.79 1.55
N SER A 105 5.57 -6.40 1.98
CA SER A 105 5.04 -7.63 1.36
C SER A 105 4.34 -7.37 0.02
N ARG A 106 4.16 -6.10 -0.37
CA ARG A 106 3.54 -5.70 -1.64
C ARG A 106 4.62 -5.46 -2.70
N ARG A 107 4.40 -5.99 -3.90
CA ARG A 107 5.24 -5.71 -5.08
C ARG A 107 5.12 -4.27 -5.57
N THR A 108 3.92 -3.69 -5.45
CA THR A 108 3.62 -2.35 -5.94
C THR A 108 2.79 -1.54 -4.94
N PHE A 109 2.80 -0.23 -5.08
CA PHE A 109 2.01 0.69 -4.26
C PHE A 109 1.43 1.87 -5.08
N ALA A 110 0.76 2.80 -4.41
CA ALA A 110 0.09 3.97 -5.00
C ALA A 110 -0.95 3.63 -6.08
N GLY A 111 -1.76 2.59 -5.84
CA GLY A 111 -2.68 2.05 -6.86
C GLY A 111 -1.93 1.31 -7.95
N SER A 112 -0.96 0.47 -7.57
CA SER A 112 -0.09 -0.32 -8.44
C SER A 112 0.56 0.46 -9.58
N LEU A 113 0.89 1.72 -9.33
CA LEU A 113 1.57 2.61 -10.28
C LEU A 113 3.09 2.40 -10.24
N MET A 114 3.63 2.10 -9.06
CA MET A 114 5.07 2.02 -8.81
C MET A 114 5.46 0.70 -8.14
N GLN A 115 6.67 0.22 -8.43
CA GLN A 115 7.29 -0.89 -7.71
C GLN A 115 7.72 -0.45 -6.32
N THR A 116 7.60 -1.34 -5.33
CA THR A 116 8.03 -1.10 -3.94
C THR A 116 9.55 -1.18 -3.83
N THR A 117 10.24 -0.08 -4.14
CA THR A 117 11.70 0.07 -3.99
C THR A 117 12.01 1.26 -3.08
N PRO A 118 13.19 1.31 -2.43
CA PRO A 118 13.60 2.47 -1.61
C PRO A 118 13.42 3.80 -2.33
N GLU A 119 13.85 3.88 -3.59
CA GLU A 119 13.83 5.11 -4.39
C GLU A 119 12.39 5.59 -4.64
N ASN A 120 11.49 4.67 -4.99
CA ASN A 120 10.10 5.03 -5.27
C ASN A 120 9.35 5.40 -4.00
N VAL A 121 9.61 4.70 -2.88
CA VAL A 121 8.99 5.01 -1.59
C VAL A 121 9.43 6.39 -1.11
N ILE A 122 10.71 6.73 -1.23
CA ILE A 122 11.24 8.06 -0.91
C ILE A 122 10.55 9.14 -1.77
N LYS A 123 10.55 8.97 -3.09
CA LYS A 123 9.92 9.94 -4.02
C LYS A 123 8.44 10.14 -3.74
N TRP A 124 7.73 9.05 -3.40
CA TRP A 124 6.33 9.13 -3.01
C TRP A 124 6.12 9.93 -1.72
N ILE A 125 6.90 9.64 -0.67
CA ILE A 125 6.80 10.36 0.62
C ILE A 125 7.08 11.86 0.41
N GLU A 126 8.04 12.18 -0.44
CA GLU A 126 8.46 13.56 -0.70
C GLU A 126 7.47 14.34 -1.55
N ASN A 127 6.76 13.70 -2.49
CA ASN A 127 5.81 14.40 -3.35
C ASN A 127 4.72 13.47 -3.95
N PRO A 128 3.69 13.07 -3.17
CA PRO A 128 2.68 12.12 -3.64
C PRO A 128 1.88 12.60 -4.86
N ASP A 129 1.48 13.89 -4.89
CA ASP A 129 0.66 14.46 -5.96
C ASP A 129 1.42 14.53 -7.29
N HIS A 130 2.72 14.87 -7.27
CA HIS A 130 3.54 14.83 -8.47
C HIS A 130 3.70 13.40 -9.03
N MET A 131 3.83 12.42 -8.14
CA MET A 131 3.95 11.01 -8.53
C MET A 131 2.62 10.44 -9.03
N LYS A 132 1.50 10.93 -8.48
CA LYS A 132 0.14 10.52 -8.85
C LYS A 132 -0.81 11.74 -8.77
N PRO A 133 -1.09 12.40 -9.91
CA PRO A 133 -1.89 13.63 -9.92
C PRO A 133 -3.27 13.46 -9.28
N GLY A 134 -3.61 14.33 -8.32
CA GLY A 134 -4.82 14.23 -7.53
C GLY A 134 -4.74 13.21 -6.38
N ALA A 135 -3.54 12.80 -5.96
CA ALA A 135 -3.36 11.98 -4.77
C ALA A 135 -3.84 12.74 -3.53
N LEU A 136 -4.63 12.05 -2.69
CA LEU A 136 -5.16 12.63 -1.44
C LEU A 136 -4.20 12.54 -0.26
N MET A 137 -3.07 11.83 -0.42
CA MET A 137 -2.00 11.86 0.57
C MET A 137 -1.27 13.21 0.44
N PRO A 138 -1.30 14.09 1.45
CA PRO A 138 -0.67 15.39 1.35
C PRO A 138 0.86 15.26 1.37
N ASN A 139 1.54 16.23 0.78
CA ASN A 139 2.97 16.42 1.01
C ASN A 139 3.17 16.97 2.43
N LEU A 140 3.81 16.18 3.30
CA LEU A 140 4.06 16.54 4.70
C LEU A 140 5.44 17.21 4.91
N GLY A 141 6.16 17.57 3.84
CA GLY A 141 7.50 18.15 3.92
C GLY A 141 8.56 17.17 4.44
N MET A 142 8.33 15.87 4.30
CA MET A 142 9.27 14.82 4.71
C MET A 142 10.29 14.60 3.60
N THR A 143 11.48 15.19 3.74
CA THR A 143 12.54 15.12 2.73
C THR A 143 13.88 14.67 3.29
N GLY A 144 14.81 14.32 2.41
CA GLY A 144 16.21 14.03 2.77
C GLY A 144 16.32 12.84 3.72
N ASP A 145 16.92 13.02 4.89
CA ASP A 145 17.14 11.91 5.81
C ASP A 145 15.85 11.41 6.47
N LYS A 146 14.83 12.27 6.59
CA LYS A 146 13.52 11.87 7.11
C LYS A 146 12.80 10.91 6.15
N SER A 147 12.79 11.22 4.85
CA SER A 147 12.15 10.36 3.84
C SER A 147 12.88 9.03 3.70
N LYS A 148 14.22 9.02 3.77
CA LYS A 148 15.04 7.79 3.81
C LYS A 148 14.73 6.94 5.04
N ALA A 149 14.68 7.53 6.23
CA ALA A 149 14.35 6.81 7.46
C ALA A 149 12.93 6.21 7.42
N LEU A 150 11.94 7.00 6.99
CA LEU A 150 10.58 6.52 6.79
C LEU A 150 10.52 5.39 5.76
N ALA A 151 11.22 5.50 4.64
CA ALA A 151 11.27 4.45 3.63
C ALA A 151 11.90 3.16 4.17
N ALA A 152 13.02 3.26 4.91
CA ALA A 152 13.64 2.11 5.57
C ALA A 152 12.68 1.42 6.54
N TYR A 153 11.94 2.20 7.34
CA TYR A 153 10.91 1.65 8.22
C TYR A 153 9.82 0.92 7.43
N LEU A 154 9.19 1.57 6.44
CA LEU A 154 8.13 0.96 5.65
C LEU A 154 8.59 -0.30 4.92
N LEU A 155 9.82 -0.32 4.41
CA LEU A 155 10.41 -1.48 3.73
C LEU A 155 10.81 -2.62 4.67
N SER A 156 10.82 -2.37 5.98
CA SER A 156 11.00 -3.43 6.99
C SER A 156 9.70 -4.16 7.35
N LEU A 157 8.54 -3.58 7.04
CA LEU A 157 7.22 -4.10 7.43
C LEU A 157 6.73 -5.20 6.48
N LYS A 158 6.96 -6.48 6.83
CA LYS A 158 6.56 -7.65 6.02
C LYS A 158 5.46 -8.46 6.66
#